data_AF-A0A1H2JVT3-F1
#
_entry.id   AF-A0A1H2JVT3-F1
#
_cell.length_a   1.000
_cell.length_b   1.000
_cell.length_c   1.000
_cell.angle_alpha   90.00
_cell.angle_beta   90.00
_cell.angle_gamma   90.00
#
_symmetry.space_group_name_H-M   'P 1'
#
loop_
_entity.id
_entity.type
_entity.pdbx_description
1 polymer ?
#
loop_
_entity_poly.entity_id
_entity_poly.type
_entity_poly.pdbx_seq_one_letter_code
_entity_poly.pdbx_strand_id
1 'polypeptide(L)' 'MFNWLRQKRNQKGFTLIELMIVIAIIGILAAIAVPQFTKYRARSFNTQAISDARNIKNEAGGYYAEYDHFPY' A
#
# COMPACT_ATOMS: atom_id res chain seq x y z
N MET A 1 33.37 -14.63 -51.98
CA MET A 1 32.07 -14.68 -51.29
C MET A 1 32.33 -14.59 -49.78
N PHE A 2 32.01 -13.46 -49.16
CA PHE A 2 32.31 -13.15 -47.75
C PHE A 2 31.41 -13.97 -46.82
N ASN A 3 31.99 -14.83 -45.98
CA ASN A 3 31.23 -15.69 -45.04
C ASN A 3 31.45 -15.29 -43.56
N TRP A 4 31.52 -13.99 -43.27
CA TRP A 4 31.80 -13.47 -41.91
C TRP A 4 30.54 -13.20 -41.07
N LEU A 5 29.34 -13.47 -41.58
CA LEU A 5 28.09 -13.09 -40.91
C LEU A 5 27.44 -14.20 -40.08
N ARG A 6 28.16 -14.77 -39.09
CA ARG A 6 27.46 -15.57 -38.08
C ARG A 6 28.07 -15.49 -36.69
N GLN A 7 27.99 -14.32 -36.07
CA GLN A 7 27.97 -14.26 -34.60
C GLN A 7 26.68 -14.97 -34.12
N LYS A 8 26.82 -16.19 -33.59
CA LYS A 8 25.77 -16.78 -32.76
C LYS A 8 25.64 -15.90 -31.52
N ARG A 9 24.60 -15.07 -31.46
CA ARG A 9 24.20 -14.38 -30.22
C ARG A 9 24.00 -15.47 -29.17
N ASN A 10 24.88 -15.48 -28.18
CA ASN A 10 24.85 -16.46 -27.08
C ASN A 10 23.63 -16.13 -26.21
N GLN A 11 22.47 -16.69 -26.57
CA GLN A 11 21.25 -16.53 -25.79
C GLN A 11 21.40 -17.35 -24.50
N LYS A 12 22.01 -16.74 -23.48
CA LYS A 12 22.02 -17.29 -22.12
C LYS A 12 20.60 -17.16 -21.57
N GLY A 13 19.88 -18.26 -21.50
CA GLY A 13 18.58 -18.33 -20.83
C GLY A 13 18.73 -18.14 -19.32
N PHE A 14 17.65 -17.69 -18.68
CA PHE A 14 17.54 -17.56 -17.23
C PHE A 14 17.58 -18.94 -16.57
N THR A 15 18.25 -19.05 -15.42
CA THR A 15 18.34 -20.33 -14.69
C THR A 15 17.16 -20.52 -13.75
N LEU A 16 16.79 -21.79 -13.50
CA LEU A 16 15.77 -22.12 -12.49
C LEU A 16 16.17 -21.66 -11.09
N ILE A 17 17.47 -21.64 -10.79
CA ILE A 17 18.02 -21.19 -9.51
C ILE A 17 17.76 -19.69 -9.32
N GLU A 18 18.00 -18.87 -10.35
CA GLU A 18 17.69 -17.44 -10.28
C GLU A 18 16.19 -17.23 -10.05
N LEU A 19 15.31 -18.02 -10.68
CA LEU A 19 13.87 -17.92 -10.46
C LEU A 19 13.48 -18.25 -9.02
N MET A 20 14.08 -19.30 -8.45
CA MET A 20 13.78 -19.76 -7.08
C MET A 20 14.15 -18.69 -6.04
N ILE A 21 15.30 -18.03 -6.21
CA ILE A 21 15.74 -16.95 -5.31
C ILE A 21 14.77 -15.76 -5.39
N VAL A 22 14.33 -15.39 -6.59
CA VAL A 22 13.37 -14.29 -6.79
C VAL A 22 12.05 -14.59 -6.07
N ILE A 23 11.52 -15.79 -6.22
CA ILE A 23 10.26 -16.19 -5.54
C ILE A 23 10.43 -16.19 -4.02
N ALA A 24 11.58 -16.66 -3.51
CA ALA A 24 11.87 -16.63 -2.08
C ALA A 24 11.87 -15.19 -1.51
N ILE A 25 12.53 -14.25 -2.21
CA ILE A 25 12.55 -12.84 -1.80
C ILE A 25 11.14 -12.23 -1.85
N ILE A 26 10.40 -12.46 -2.93
CA ILE A 26 9.01 -11.97 -3.06
C ILE A 26 8.12 -12.53 -1.95
N GLY A 27 8.28 -13.80 -1.59
CA GLY A 27 7.53 -14.44 -0.50
C GLY A 27 7.78 -13.78 0.86
N ILE A 28 9.04 -13.48 1.18
CA ILE A 28 9.41 -12.77 2.43
C ILE A 28 8.81 -11.36 2.45
N LEU A 29 8.95 -10.62 1.34
CA LEU A 29 8.41 -9.27 1.23
C LEU A 29 6.87 -9.27 1.34
N ALA A 30 6.19 -10.19 0.68
CA ALA A 30 4.73 -10.31 0.71
C ALA A 30 4.23 -10.64 2.12
N ALA A 31 4.91 -11.54 2.84
CA ALA A 31 4.56 -11.92 4.20
C ALA A 31 4.57 -10.73 5.19
N ILE A 32 5.44 -9.73 4.97
CA ILE A 32 5.50 -8.51 5.77
C ILE A 32 4.54 -7.44 5.23
N ALA A 33 4.54 -7.25 3.91
CA ALA A 33 3.80 -6.16 3.25
C ALA A 33 2.29 -6.30 3.41
N VAL A 34 1.73 -7.51 3.27
CA VAL A 34 0.28 -7.75 3.35
C VAL A 34 -0.31 -7.37 4.72
N PRO A 35 0.17 -7.90 5.86
CA PRO A 35 -0.38 -7.51 7.16
C PRO A 35 -0.08 -6.05 7.50
N GLN A 36 1.05 -5.49 7.08
CA GLN A 36 1.37 -4.08 7.27
C GLN A 36 0.38 -3.18 6.53
N PHE A 37 0.07 -3.48 5.27
CA PHE A 37 -0.88 -2.73 4.47
C PHE A 37 -2.29 -2.77 5.08
N THR A 38 -2.76 -3.94 5.53
CA THR A 38 -4.06 -4.05 6.20
C THR A 38 -4.11 -3.23 7.49
N LYS A 39 -3.06 -3.27 8.32
CA LYS A 39 -2.95 -2.44 9.54
C LYS A 39 -2.94 -0.95 9.22
N TYR A 40 -2.21 -0.54 8.19
CA TYR A 40 -2.15 0.86 7.76
C TYR A 40 -3.52 1.36 7.29
N ARG A 41 -4.21 0.56 6.48
CA ARG A 41 -5.57 0.88 6.01
C ARG A 41 -6.56 1.02 7.18
N ALA A 42 -6.54 0.08 8.14
CA ALA A 42 -7.39 0.16 9.33
C ALA A 42 -7.09 1.42 10.17
N ARG A 43 -5.81 1.75 10.36
CA ARG A 43 -5.40 2.99 11.04
C ARG A 43 -5.90 4.24 10.30
N SER A 44 -5.82 4.26 8.96
CA SER A 44 -6.32 5.37 8.16
C SER A 44 -7.82 5.59 8.37
N PHE A 45 -8.62 4.51 8.33
CA PHE A 45 -10.07 4.60 8.62
C PHE A 45 -10.35 5.08 10.04
N ASN A 46 -9.64 4.58 11.04
CA ASN A 46 -9.82 5.02 12.42
C ASN A 46 -9.47 6.50 12.59
N THR A 47 -8.37 6.97 11.97
CA THR A 47 -7.99 8.38 12.00
C THR A 47 -9.04 9.27 11.35
N GLN A 48 -9.61 8.84 10.21
CA GLN A 48 -10.71 9.55 9.55
C GLN A 48 -11.95 9.63 10.46
N ALA A 49 -12.40 8.49 11.00
CA ALA A 49 -13.56 8.47 11.90
C ALA A 49 -13.36 9.34 13.16
N ILE A 50 -12.15 9.36 13.72
CA ILE A 50 -11.82 10.24 14.86
C ILE A 50 -11.87 11.71 14.43
N SER A 51 -11.39 12.04 13.23
CA SER A 51 -11.45 13.40 12.68
C SER A 51 -12.90 13.84 12.51
N ASP A 52 -13.74 13.00 11.91
CA ASP A 52 -15.15 13.29 11.67
C ASP A 52 -15.90 13.50 12.99
N ALA A 53 -15.68 12.62 13.97
CA ALA A 53 -16.28 12.76 15.30
C ALA A 53 -15.84 14.05 16.00
N ARG A 54 -14.58 14.47 15.83
CA ARG A 54 -14.09 15.75 16.37
C ARG A 54 -14.77 16.93 15.69
N ASN A 55 -14.96 16.89 14.38
CA ASN A 55 -15.65 17.93 13.62
C ASN A 55 -17.09 18.08 14.09
N ILE A 56 -17.85 16.97 14.14
CA ILE A 56 -19.23 16.95 14.64
C ILE A 56 -19.32 17.53 16.06
N LYS A 57 -18.41 17.10 16.95
CA LYS A 57 -18.38 17.62 18.33
C LYS A 57 -18.14 19.12 18.38
N ASN A 58 -17.22 19.62 17.56
CA ASN A 58 -16.90 21.05 17.52
C ASN A 58 -18.07 21.86 16.95
N GLU A 59 -18.73 21.36 15.90
CA GLU A 59 -19.92 21.98 15.31
C GLU A 59 -21.09 22.01 16.30
N ALA A 60 -21.38 20.89 16.96
CA ALA A 60 -22.43 20.81 17.98
C ALA A 60 -22.13 21.73 19.18
N GLY A 61 -20.86 21.82 19.61
CA GLY A 61 -20.43 22.74 20.65
C GLY A 61 -20.55 24.21 20.24
N GLY A 62 -20.24 24.54 18.98
CA GLY A 62 -20.44 25.87 18.41
C GLY A 62 -21.91 26.27 18.36
N TYR A 63 -22.77 25.36 17.90
CA TYR A 63 -24.22 25.57 17.87
C TYR A 63 -24.78 25.81 19.28
N TYR A 64 -24.40 24.98 20.25
CA TYR A 64 -24.83 25.17 21.65
C TYR A 64 -24.38 26.53 22.20
N ALA A 65 -23.15 26.96 21.90
CA ALA A 65 -22.64 28.25 22.35
C ALA A 65 -23.41 29.45 21.76
N GLU A 66 -23.99 29.29 20.57
CA GLU A 66 -24.76 30.33 19.89
C GLU A 66 -26.24 30.34 20.29
N TYR A 67 -26.86 29.15 20.41
CA TYR A 67 -28.31 29.01 20.58
C TYR A 67 -28.76 28.47 21.95
N ASP A 68 -27.83 28.16 22.86
CA ASP A 68 -28.05 27.59 24.21
C ASP A 68 -28.86 26.28 24.23
N HIS A 69 -28.81 25.53 23.12
CA HIS A 69 -29.38 24.18 23.00
C HIS A 69 -28.61 23.37 21.96
N PHE A 70 -28.67 22.04 22.02
CA PHE A 70 -28.05 21.17 21.01
C PHE A 70 -28.94 21.06 19.76
N PRO A 71 -28.35 20.85 18.57
CA PRO A 71 -29.15 20.60 17.37
C PRO A 71 -29.92 19.28 17.57
N TYR A 72 -31.24 19.35 17.47
CA TYR A 72 -32.18 18.22 17.57
C TYR A 72 -32.90 17.97 16.26
#